data_AF-A0AAW1YDS1-F1
#
_entry.id   AF-A0AAW1YDS1-F1
#
_cell.length_a   1.000
_cell.length_b   1.000
_cell.length_c   1.000
_cell.angle_alpha   90.00
_cell.angle_beta   90.00
_cell.angle_gamma   90.00
#
_symmetry.space_group_name_H-M   'P 1'
#
loop_
_entity.id
_entity.type
_entity.pdbx_description
1 polymer ?
#
loop_
_entity_poly.entity_id
_entity_poly.type
_entity_poly.pdbx_seq_one_letter_code
_entity_poly.pdbx_strand_id
1 'polypeptide(L)'
;MMNIILHGSLTTLDEQILDIEDDSSLEIRTECQAKEAAKNIFLKVAKPGSQCIFLEDVMRFMHKDEALKTICLFGAETDHDGISRASLKNWGGNT
;
A
#
# COMPACT_ATOMS: atom_id res chain seq x y z
N MET A 1 -30.08 24.52 33.34
CA MET A 1 -30.35 23.10 33.65
C MET A 1 -30.03 22.29 32.41
N MET A 2 -29.20 21.26 32.55
CA MET A 2 -28.82 20.34 31.48
C MET A 2 -30.05 19.56 30.98
N ASN A 3 -30.10 19.31 29.68
CA ASN A 3 -30.69 18.08 29.17
C ASN A 3 -29.82 17.57 28.01
N ILE A 4 -29.14 16.46 28.25
CA ILE A 4 -28.35 15.71 27.27
C ILE A 4 -29.26 14.62 26.72
N ILE A 5 -29.49 14.60 25.41
CA ILE A 5 -30.04 13.44 24.70
C ILE A 5 -29.20 13.16 23.45
N LEU A 6 -28.91 11.88 23.29
CA LEU A 6 -27.99 11.19 22.40
C LEU A 6 -28.53 11.06 20.96
N HIS A 7 -27.57 10.95 20.03
CA HIS A 7 -27.59 10.22 18.74
C HIS A 7 -27.99 10.97 17.45
N GLY A 8 -27.00 11.12 16.56
CA GLY A 8 -27.17 10.83 15.13
C GLY A 8 -26.81 11.92 14.12
N SER A 9 -25.54 12.00 13.71
CA SER A 9 -25.03 12.26 12.33
C SER A 9 -23.53 12.58 12.45
N LEU A 10 -22.63 11.60 12.50
CA LEU A 10 -22.01 10.92 11.36
C LEU A 10 -21.69 11.85 10.17
N THR A 11 -20.54 12.51 10.24
CA THR A 11 -19.53 12.42 9.17
C THR A 11 -18.18 12.26 9.85
N THR A 12 -17.98 11.07 10.39
CA THR A 12 -16.67 10.56 10.79
C THR A 12 -15.81 10.58 9.53
N LEU A 13 -14.68 11.27 9.63
CA LEU A 13 -13.51 11.12 8.79
C LEU A 13 -13.37 9.65 8.35
N ASP A 14 -13.69 9.33 7.10
CA ASP A 14 -13.35 8.05 6.46
C ASP A 14 -11.85 8.08 6.11
N GLU A 15 -11.03 8.41 7.10
CA GLU A 15 -9.70 7.84 7.15
C GLU A 15 -9.92 6.52 7.87
N GLN A 16 -10.12 5.47 7.09
CA GLN A 16 -9.78 4.13 7.53
C GLN A 16 -8.31 4.19 7.92
N ILE A 17 -8.05 4.62 9.15
CA ILE A 17 -6.86 4.32 9.92
C ILE A 17 -6.87 2.80 9.91
N LEU A 18 -6.19 2.23 8.91
CA LEU A 18 -5.80 0.85 8.89
C LEU A 18 -5.08 0.67 10.21
N ASP A 19 -5.79 0.04 11.13
CA ASP A 19 -5.39 -0.29 12.48
C ASP A 19 -3.93 -0.72 12.41
N ILE A 20 -3.05 0.17 12.88
CA ILE A 20 -1.62 -0.09 12.99
C ILE A 20 -1.46 -0.94 14.25
N GLU A 21 -2.13 -2.10 14.26
CA GLU A 21 -1.88 -3.10 15.28
C GLU A 21 -0.52 -3.72 14.98
N ASP A 22 0.41 -3.29 15.81
CA ASP A 22 1.49 -4.09 16.36
C ASP A 22 2.58 -4.53 15.37
N ASP A 23 3.70 -3.84 15.48
CA ASP A 23 5.04 -4.14 14.94
C ASP A 23 5.62 -5.48 15.48
N SER A 24 4.79 -6.43 15.90
CA SER A 24 5.22 -7.76 16.29
C SER A 24 5.34 -8.61 15.04
N SER A 25 6.49 -8.48 14.37
CA SER A 25 7.11 -9.49 13.52
C SER A 25 6.08 -10.42 12.84
N LEU A 26 5.26 -9.88 11.94
CA LEU A 26 4.28 -10.65 11.17
C LEU A 26 5.03 -11.58 10.22
N GLU A 27 5.50 -12.70 10.76
CA GLU A 27 6.12 -13.76 10.02
C GLU A 27 5.08 -14.29 9.03
N ILE A 28 5.37 -14.15 7.74
CA ILE A 28 4.49 -14.62 6.69
C ILE A 28 4.54 -16.16 6.70
N ARG A 29 3.49 -16.79 7.24
CA ARG A 29 3.37 -18.26 7.35
C ARG A 29 2.43 -18.87 6.32
N THR A 30 1.63 -18.03 5.64
CA THR A 30 0.62 -18.48 4.69
C THR A 30 0.57 -17.55 3.48
N GLU A 31 0.05 -18.05 2.35
CA GLU A 31 -0.15 -17.25 1.13
C GLU A 31 -1.11 -16.07 1.37
N CYS A 32 -2.16 -16.27 2.17
CA CYS A 32 -3.10 -15.20 2.51
C CYS A 32 -2.39 -14.05 3.23
N GLN A 33 -1.55 -14.35 4.23
CA GLN A 33 -0.74 -13.34 4.92
C GLN A 33 0.25 -12.67 3.97
N ALA A 34 0.86 -13.41 3.04
CA ALA A 34 1.74 -12.83 2.04
C ALA A 34 1.01 -11.80 1.15
N LYS A 35 -0.22 -12.13 0.73
CA LYS A 35 -1.08 -11.24 -0.05
C LYS A 35 -1.49 -10.00 0.74
N GLU A 36 -1.80 -10.13 2.02
CA GLU A 36 -2.16 -9.00 2.88
C GLU A 36 -0.95 -8.11 3.18
N ALA A 37 0.22 -8.69 3.47
CA ALA A 37 1.47 -7.96 3.64
C ALA A 37 1.82 -7.17 2.37
N ALA A 38 1.72 -7.79 1.19
CA ALA A 38 1.96 -7.12 -0.09
C ALA A 38 0.98 -5.95 -0.32
N LYS A 39 -0.31 -6.11 0.00
CA LYS A 39 -1.30 -5.02 -0.06
C LYS A 39 -0.96 -3.89 0.90
N ASN A 40 -0.55 -4.21 2.13
CA ASN A 40 -0.21 -3.22 3.14
C ASN A 40 1.04 -2.42 2.71
N ILE A 41 2.08 -3.10 2.22
CA ILE A 41 3.27 -2.45 1.65
C ILE A 41 2.87 -1.53 0.49
N PHE A 42 1.99 -1.98 -0.41
CA PHE A 42 1.52 -1.15 -1.52
C PHE A 42 0.89 0.16 -1.04
N LEU A 43 0.01 0.08 -0.04
CA LEU A 43 -0.67 1.25 0.52
C LEU A 43 0.29 2.18 1.29
N LYS A 44 1.31 1.61 1.95
CA LYS A 44 2.32 2.39 2.67
C LYS A 44 3.29 3.13 1.74
N VAL A 45 3.57 2.56 0.57
CA VAL A 45 4.52 3.15 -0.39
C VAL A 45 3.81 4.12 -1.33
N ALA A 46 2.63 3.79 -1.84
CA ALA A 46 1.89 4.66 -2.77
C ALA A 46 1.40 5.94 -2.07
N LYS A 47 1.41 7.08 -2.79
CA LYS A 47 0.77 8.32 -2.31
C LYS A 47 -0.73 8.08 -2.02
N PRO A 48 -1.30 8.72 -0.99
CA PRO A 48 -2.72 8.59 -0.70
C PRO A 48 -3.56 9.02 -1.91
N GLY A 49 -4.53 8.18 -2.28
CA GLY A 49 -5.38 8.37 -3.47
C GLY A 49 -4.74 7.95 -4.81
N SER A 50 -3.47 7.52 -4.83
CA SER A 50 -2.83 7.02 -6.04
C SER A 50 -3.13 5.53 -6.28
N GLN A 51 -3.33 5.16 -7.55
CA GLN A 51 -3.60 3.77 -7.95
C GLN A 51 -2.34 2.97 -8.28
N CYS A 52 -1.20 3.64 -8.37
CA CYS A 52 0.11 3.08 -8.72
C CYS A 52 1.17 3.62 -7.76
N ILE A 53 2.26 2.86 -7.59
CA ILE A 53 3.50 3.32 -6.95
C ILE A 53 4.39 3.91 -8.03
N PHE A 54 4.69 5.20 -7.97
CA PHE A 54 5.58 5.84 -8.94
C PHE A 54 7.04 5.77 -8.52
N LEU A 55 7.95 6.08 -9.45
CA LEU A 55 9.39 6.14 -9.17
C LEU A 55 9.70 7.03 -7.95
N GLU A 56 9.04 8.19 -7.84
CA GLU A 56 9.19 9.10 -6.71
C GLU A 56 8.84 8.46 -5.36
N ASP A 57 7.89 7.53 -5.35
CA ASP A 57 7.43 6.86 -4.15
C ASP A 57 8.45 5.80 -3.70
N VAL A 58 9.03 5.07 -4.66
CA VAL A 58 10.10 4.08 -4.42
C VAL A 58 11.39 4.75 -3.98
N MET A 59 11.74 5.89 -4.59
CA MET A 59 12.95 6.67 -4.27
C MET A 59 12.98 7.22 -2.84
N ARG A 60 11.87 7.16 -2.09
CA ARG A 60 11.85 7.50 -0.65
C ARG A 60 12.51 6.43 0.22
N PHE A 61 12.64 5.21 -0.29
CA PHE A 61 13.11 4.04 0.46
C PHE A 61 14.46 3.50 -0.04
N MET A 62 14.90 3.90 -1.24
CA MET A 62 16.14 3.41 -1.85
C MET A 62 16.73 4.43 -2.84
N HIS A 63 17.98 4.23 -3.26
CA HIS A 63 18.62 5.13 -4.22
C HIS A 63 17.96 5.04 -5.60
N LYS A 64 18.11 6.10 -6.41
CA LYS A 64 17.50 6.18 -7.75
C LYS A 64 17.79 4.96 -8.62
N ASP A 65 19.02 4.47 -8.63
CA ASP A 65 19.42 3.30 -9.44
C ASP A 65 18.69 2.01 -9.00
N GLU A 66 18.53 1.82 -7.69
CA GLU A 66 17.78 0.70 -7.12
C GLU A 66 16.27 0.86 -7.35
N ALA A 67 15.75 2.08 -7.27
CA ALA A 67 14.35 2.38 -7.53
C ALA A 67 13.98 2.08 -8.99
N LEU A 68 14.83 2.48 -9.94
CA LEU A 68 14.64 2.18 -11.36
C LEU A 68 14.63 0.67 -11.63
N LYS A 69 15.60 -0.06 -11.06
CA LYS A 69 15.64 -1.53 -11.13
C LYS A 69 14.37 -2.16 -10.56
N THR A 70 13.87 -1.61 -9.46
CA THR A 70 12.64 -2.08 -8.82
C THR A 70 11.44 -1.85 -9.72
N ILE A 71 11.21 -0.64 -10.24
CA ILE A 71 10.13 -0.34 -11.18
C ILE A 71 10.16 -1.31 -12.38
N CYS A 72 11.34 -1.53 -12.97
CA CYS A 72 11.51 -2.49 -14.06
C CYS A 72 11.23 -3.95 -13.65
N LEU A 73 11.61 -4.37 -12.44
CA LEU A 73 11.40 -5.74 -11.94
C LEU A 73 9.91 -6.10 -11.90
N PHE A 74 9.06 -5.13 -11.54
CA PHE A 74 7.61 -5.33 -11.47
C PHE A 74 6.91 -5.22 -12.84
N GLY A 75 7.67 -5.07 -13.93
CA GLY A 75 7.12 -5.04 -15.28
C GLY A 75 6.39 -3.74 -15.62
N ALA A 76 6.75 -2.62 -14.99
CA ALA A 76 6.39 -1.31 -15.54
C ALA A 76 7.11 -1.11 -16.87
N GLU A 77 6.35 -1.06 -17.98
CA GLU A 77 6.88 -1.03 -19.35
C GLU A 77 7.70 0.23 -19.66
N THR A 78 7.55 1.30 -18.87
CA THR A 78 8.30 2.56 -19.02
C THR A 78 8.55 3.24 -17.68
N ASP A 79 9.57 4.10 -17.61
CA ASP A 79 9.93 4.94 -16.44
C ASP A 79 8.76 5.82 -15.93
N HIS A 80 7.81 6.12 -16.82
CA HIS A 80 6.61 6.90 -16.52
C HIS A 80 5.42 6.05 -16.04
N ASP A 81 5.46 4.73 -16.22
CA ASP A 81 4.42 3.81 -15.77
C ASP A 81 4.74 3.38 -14.33
N GLY A 82 3.84 3.66 -13.40
CA GLY A 82 4.01 3.25 -12.00
C GLY A 82 3.71 1.76 -11.82
N ILE A 83 4.20 1.17 -10.72
CA ILE A 83 3.84 -0.20 -10.35
C ILE A 83 2.35 -0.21 -9.96
N SER A 84 1.53 -0.81 -10.82
CA SER A 84 0.10 -1.01 -10.56
C SER A 84 -0.14 -2.24 -9.67
N ARG A 85 -1.31 -2.29 -9.00
CA ARG A 85 -1.74 -3.48 -8.24
C ARG A 85 -1.75 -4.76 -9.10
N ALA A 86 -2.08 -4.62 -10.39
CA ALA A 86 -2.05 -5.74 -11.34
C ALA A 86 -0.62 -6.24 -11.59
N SER A 87 0.34 -5.33 -11.79
CA SER A 87 1.75 -5.65 -12.01
C SER A 87 2.36 -6.37 -10.81
N LEU A 88 2.05 -5.89 -9.59
CA LEU A 88 2.41 -6.57 -8.34
C LEU A 88 1.81 -7.98 -8.21
N LYS A 89 0.56 -8.16 -8.64
CA LYS A 89 -0.10 -9.47 -8.64
C LYS A 89 0.50 -10.42 -9.68
N ASN A 90 0.89 -9.91 -10.84
CA ASN A 90 1.51 -10.67 -11.92
C ASN A 90 2.94 -11.12 -11.54
N TRP A 91 3.70 -10.26 -10.85
CA TRP A 91 5.03 -10.60 -10.34
C TRP A 91 5.02 -11.84 -9.44
N GLY A 92 4.04 -11.98 -8.57
CA GLY A 92 3.89 -13.15 -7.69
C GLY A 92 3.24 -14.38 -8.35
N GLY A 93 2.86 -14.30 -9.63
CA GLY A 93 1.97 -15.27 -10.29
C GLY A 93 2.49 -15.78 -11.63
N ASN A 94 3.80 -15.95 -11.79
CA ASN A 94 4.38 -16.64 -12.93
C ASN A 94 4.74 -18.10 -12.55
N THR A 95 3.70 -18.90 -12.32
CA THR A 95 3.65 -20.37 -12.49
C THR A 95 2.20 -20.79 -12.64
#